data_AF-A0A849DZY1-F1
#
_entry.id   AF-A0A849DZY1-F1
#
_cell.length_a   1.000
_cell.length_b   1.000
_cell.length_c   1.000
_cell.angle_alpha   90.00
_cell.angle_beta   90.00
_cell.angle_gamma   90.00
#
_symmetry.space_group_name_H-M   'P 1'
#
loop_
_entity.id
_entity.type
_entity.pdbx_description
1 polymer ?
#
loop_
_entity_poly.entity_id
_entity_poly.type
_entity_poly.pdbx_seq_one_letter_code
_entity_poly.pdbx_strand_id
1 'polypeptide(L)' 'MKRLMILAALALVATFPTLTADESSWMLRFGAVNVSPNDDSGQVLGGDGIAVGDDTQLGFNITYMYDKNWG' A
#
# COMPACT_ATOMS: atom_id res chain seq x y z
N MET A 1 11.45 -26.19 -6.76
CA MET A 1 12.23 -25.79 -5.55
C MET A 1 12.02 -24.32 -5.18
N LYS A 2 12.27 -23.33 -6.05
CA LYS A 2 12.07 -21.88 -5.76
C LYS A 2 10.66 -21.50 -5.24
N ARG A 3 9.60 -22.05 -5.84
CA ARG A 3 8.21 -21.80 -5.39
C ARG A 3 7.93 -22.29 -3.97
N LEU A 4 8.53 -23.43 -3.60
CA LEU A 4 8.42 -23.99 -2.26
C LEU A 4 9.14 -23.11 -1.22
N MET A 5 10.28 -22.53 -1.61
CA MET A 5 11.05 -21.60 -0.76
C MET A 5 10.33 -20.27 -0.54
N ILE A 6 9.66 -19.73 -1.56
CA ILE A 6 8.86 -18.51 -1.43
C ILE A 6 7.67 -18.75 -0.49
N LEU A 7 6.98 -19.89 -0.63
CA LEU A 7 5.88 -20.27 0.24
C LEU A 7 6.32 -20.46 1.70
N ALA A 8 7.46 -21.10 1.92
CA ALA A 8 8.04 -21.27 3.25
C ALA A 8 8.44 -19.94 3.89
N ALA A 9 8.99 -19.00 3.10
CA ALA A 9 9.32 -17.65 3.58
C ALA A 9 8.06 -16.85 3.98
N LEU A 10 6.99 -16.92 3.19
CA LEU A 10 5.69 -16.31 3.50
C LEU A 10 5.06 -16.89 4.77
N ALA A 11 5.16 -18.20 4.98
CA ALA A 11 4.65 -18.86 6.18
C ALA A 11 5.38 -18.41 7.46
N LEU A 12 6.69 -18.11 7.39
CA LEU A 12 7.44 -17.57 8.52
C LEU A 12 7.02 -16.15 8.91
N VAL A 13 6.62 -15.31 7.93
CA VAL A 13 6.14 -13.94 8.20
C VAL A 13 4.78 -13.96 8.92
N ALA A 14 3.97 -15.00 8.70
CA ALA A 14 2.67 -15.14 9.34
C ALA A 14 2.74 -15.47 10.85
N THR A 15 3.90 -15.90 11.36
CA THR A 15 4.09 -16.33 12.75
C THR A 15 4.75 -15.27 13.65
N PHE A 16 5.01 -14.06 13.16
CA PHE A 16 5.58 -13.02 14.01
C PHE A 16 4.57 -12.64 15.11
N PRO A 17 4.98 -12.61 16.39
CA PRO A 17 4.14 -12.09 17.45
C PRO A 17 3.76 -10.65 17.09
N THR A 18 2.49 -10.32 17.22
CA THR A 18 2.02 -8.95 17.07
C THR A 18 2.72 -8.12 18.14
N LEU A 19 3.78 -7.39 17.75
CA LEU A 19 4.30 -6.30 18.55
C LEU A 19 3.14 -5.31 18.68
N THR A 20 2.51 -5.27 19.85
CA THR A 20 1.44 -4.33 20.14
C THR A 20 1.93 -2.93 19.79
N ALA A 21 1.18 -2.24 18.94
CA ALA A 21 1.53 -0.90 18.44
C ALA A 21 1.67 0.15 19.56
N ASP A 22 1.20 -0.14 20.77
CA ASP A 22 1.20 0.79 21.90
C ASP A 22 2.61 1.21 22.37
N GLU A 23 3.66 0.44 22.11
CA GLU A 23 5.04 0.81 22.52
C GLU A 23 5.87 1.46 21.41
N SER A 24 5.42 1.41 20.15
CA SER A 24 6.16 1.99 19.01
C SER A 24 5.35 3.08 18.34
N SER A 25 5.83 4.32 18.45
CA SER A 25 5.25 5.43 17.68
C SER A 25 5.41 5.25 16.17
N TRP A 26 6.30 4.40 15.67
CA TRP A 26 6.53 4.22 14.23
C TRP A 26 5.79 2.99 13.69
N MET A 27 5.09 3.17 12.56
CA MET A 27 4.44 2.11 11.80
C MET A 27 4.95 2.09 10.36
N LEU A 28 5.43 0.92 9.92
CA LEU A 28 5.92 0.68 8.56
C LEU A 28 4.96 -0.29 7.86
N ARG A 29 4.45 0.05 6.67
CA ARG A 29 3.63 -0.88 5.86
C ARG A 29 4.18 -0.97 4.45
N PHE A 30 4.21 -2.19 3.94
CA PHE A 30 4.57 -2.53 2.57
C PHE A 30 3.44 -3.37 1.98
N GLY A 31 3.09 -3.15 0.73
CA GLY A 31 2.01 -3.90 0.09
C GLY A 31 1.78 -3.51 -1.35
N ALA A 32 0.84 -4.19 -2.00
CA ALA A 32 0.35 -3.76 -3.31
C ALA A 32 -0.59 -2.56 -3.12
N VAL A 33 -0.33 -1.47 -3.85
CA VAL A 33 -1.16 -0.26 -3.88
C VAL A 33 -1.69 -0.08 -5.28
N ASN A 34 -3.00 0.02 -5.41
CA ASN A 34 -3.68 0.32 -6.66
C ASN A 34 -4.06 1.80 -6.70
N VAL A 35 -3.69 2.48 -7.79
CA VAL A 35 -4.21 3.79 -8.13
C VAL A 35 -5.32 3.56 -9.14
N SER A 36 -6.54 3.95 -8.78
CA SER A 36 -7.70 3.92 -9.68
C SER A 36 -8.23 5.35 -9.82
N PRO A 37 -7.84 6.08 -10.88
CA PRO A 37 -8.28 7.44 -11.09
C PRO A 37 -9.79 7.52 -11.26
N ASN A 38 -10.39 8.58 -10.69
CA ASN A 38 -11.68 9.06 -11.18
C ASN A 38 -11.38 9.94 -12.40
N ASP A 39 -11.36 9.34 -13.59
CA ASP A 39 -10.82 9.92 -14.83
C ASP A 39 -11.84 10.75 -15.63
N ASP A 40 -13.02 11.01 -15.06
CA ASP A 40 -13.97 11.98 -15.59
C ASP A 40 -13.31 13.37 -15.71
N SER A 41 -12.97 13.75 -16.95
CA SER A 41 -12.31 15.02 -17.24
C SER A 41 -13.12 15.86 -18.23
N GLY A 42 -13.04 17.18 -18.07
CA GLY A 42 -13.66 18.13 -18.98
C GLY A 42 -12.98 18.17 -20.35
N GLN A 43 -13.67 18.69 -21.35
CA GLN A 43 -13.14 18.83 -22.71
C GLN A 43 -11.88 19.70 -22.76
N VAL A 44 -10.88 19.25 -23.51
CA VAL A 44 -9.63 19.98 -23.73
C VAL A 44 -9.63 20.54 -25.14
N LEU A 45 -9.60 21.88 -25.27
CA LEU A 45 -9.60 22.60 -26.55
C LEU A 45 -10.74 22.20 -27.51
N GLY A 46 -11.90 21.81 -26.96
CA GLY A 46 -13.07 21.36 -27.73
C GLY A 46 -13.04 19.91 -28.18
N GLY A 47 -12.02 19.13 -27.79
CA GLY A 47 -11.95 17.68 -27.95
C GLY A 47 -12.37 16.93 -26.68
N ASP A 48 -12.26 15.60 -26.72
CA ASP A 48 -12.54 14.73 -25.58
C ASP A 48 -11.58 15.01 -24.40
N GLY A 49 -11.99 14.60 -23.20
CA GLY A 49 -11.16 14.65 -22.00
C GLY A 49 -9.95 13.72 -22.08
N ILE A 50 -9.00 13.90 -21.18
CA ILE A 50 -7.81 13.04 -21.07
C ILE A 50 -8.10 11.92 -20.09
N ALA A 51 -7.98 10.67 -20.55
CA ALA A 51 -8.10 9.50 -19.71
C ALA A 51 -6.76 9.13 -19.02
N VAL A 52 -6.84 8.65 -17.79
CA VAL A 52 -5.71 8.09 -17.05
C VAL A 52 -6.11 6.69 -16.57
N GLY A 53 -5.33 5.68 -16.95
CA GLY A 53 -5.62 4.29 -16.58
C GLY A 53 -5.22 3.95 -15.14
N ASP A 54 -5.76 2.84 -14.66
CA ASP A 54 -5.40 2.25 -13.37
C ASP A 54 -4.02 1.59 -13.42
N ASP A 55 -3.28 1.59 -12.29
CA ASP A 55 -2.04 0.83 -12.13
C ASP A 55 -1.87 0.30 -10.70
N THR A 56 -1.29 -0.89 -10.55
CA THR A 56 -0.99 -1.50 -9.24
C THR A 56 0.50 -1.73 -9.09
N GLN A 57 1.07 -1.18 -8.03
CA GLN A 57 2.51 -1.22 -7.77
C GLN A 57 2.83 -1.62 -6.34
N LEU A 58 4.11 -1.92 -6.09
CA LEU A 58 4.61 -2.05 -4.73
C LEU A 58 4.65 -0.67 -4.06
N GLY A 59 3.86 -0.52 -2.99
CA GLY A 59 3.81 0.67 -2.16
C GLY A 59 4.45 0.46 -0.79
N PHE A 60 4.94 1.55 -0.24
CA PHE A 60 5.52 1.63 1.10
C PHE A 60 5.03 2.90 1.79
N ASN A 61 4.67 2.80 3.07
CA ASN A 61 4.35 3.95 3.89
C ASN A 61 4.98 3.87 5.30
N ILE A 62 5.25 5.04 5.85
CA ILE A 62 5.76 5.27 7.19
C ILE A 62 4.77 6.20 7.87
N THR A 63 4.32 5.86 9.08
CA THR A 63 3.44 6.67 9.90
C THR A 63 4.06 6.84 11.28
N TYR A 64 3.99 8.04 11.84
CA TYR A 64 4.43 8.33 13.20
C TYR A 64 3.22 8.69 14.06
N MET A 65 2.84 7.80 14.96
CA MET A 65 1.78 8.00 15.94
C MET A 65 2.22 9.03 17.00
N TYR A 66 1.65 10.23 16.93
CA TYR A 66 1.77 11.27 17.96
C TYR A 66 1.05 10.87 19.26
N ASP A 67 -0.11 10.22 19.14
CA ASP A 67 -0.88 9.62 20.23
C ASP A 67 -1.58 8.36 19.72
N LYS A 68 -2.23 7.57 20.60
CA LYS A 68 -2.90 6.29 20.31
C LYS A 68 -3.88 6.31 19.12
N ASN A 69 -4.36 7.48 18.70
CA ASN A 69 -5.33 7.62 17.62
C ASN A 69 -4.90 8.61 16.52
N TRP A 70 -3.70 9.18 16.58
CA TRP A 70 -3.23 10.20 15.65
C TRP A 70 -1.82 9.88 15.20
N GLY A 71 -1.60 9.79 13.88
CA GLY A 71 -0.27 9.60 13.31
C GLY A 71 -0.13 10.04 11.87
#